data_AF-B8HW65-F1
#
_entry.id   AF-B8HW65-F1
#
_cell.length_a   1.000
_cell.length_b   1.000
_cell.length_c   1.000
_cell.angle_alpha   90.00
_cell.angle_beta   90.00
_cell.angle_gamma   90.00
#
_symmetry.space_group_name_H-M   'P 1'
#
loop_
_entity.id
_entity.type
_entity.pdbx_description
1 polymer ?
#
loop_
_entity_poly.entity_id
_entity_poly.type
_entity_poly.pdbx_seq_one_letter_code
_entity_poly.pdbx_strand_id
1 'polypeptide(L)'
;MLKISKLYLIVLSVASLYLLSYAIARVTVFHTVENYTGVEGKGKPRQDYIAKKDRPAGEGWEYQFYLPVIKLEEGIVNFFHNI
;
A
#
# COMPACT_ATOMS: atom_id res chain seq x y z
N MET A 1 -17.58 -32.47 -1.79
CA MET A 1 -18.11 -31.24 -1.15
C MET A 1 -17.01 -30.64 -0.28
N LEU A 2 -16.51 -29.44 -0.63
CA LEU A 2 -15.51 -28.74 0.15
C LEU A 2 -16.15 -28.33 1.49
N LYS A 3 -15.75 -28.94 2.62
CA LYS A 3 -16.14 -28.47 3.95
C LYS A 3 -15.33 -27.21 4.25
N ILE A 4 -15.85 -26.06 3.83
CA ILE A 4 -15.28 -24.77 4.20
C ILE A 4 -15.51 -24.59 5.70
N SER A 5 -14.43 -24.47 6.48
CA SER A 5 -14.53 -24.24 7.91
C SER A 5 -15.11 -22.84 8.16
N LYS A 6 -15.94 -22.71 9.21
CA LYS A 6 -16.45 -21.39 9.63
C LYS A 6 -15.31 -20.40 9.90
N LEU A 7 -14.16 -20.89 10.39
CA LEU A 7 -12.95 -20.10 10.58
C LEU A 7 -12.44 -19.50 9.27
N TYR A 8 -12.41 -20.27 8.18
CA TYR A 8 -11.98 -19.77 6.88
C TYR A 8 -12.87 -18.62 6.39
N LEU A 9 -14.20 -18.76 6.54
CA LEU A 9 -15.13 -17.70 6.18
C LEU A 9 -14.90 -16.44 7.03
N ILE A 10 -14.69 -16.59 8.34
CA ILE A 10 -14.41 -15.45 9.24
C ILE A 10 -13.13 -14.74 8.82
N VAL A 11 -12.04 -15.49 8.60
CA VAL A 11 -10.75 -14.93 8.18
C VAL A 11 -10.89 -14.21 6.85
N LEU A 12 -11.57 -14.82 5.88
CA LEU A 12 -11.82 -14.21 4.57
C LEU A 12 -12.63 -12.92 4.71
N SER A 13 -13.71 -12.93 5.47
CA SER A 13 -14.55 -11.74 5.69
C SER A 13 -13.76 -10.60 6.35
N VAL A 14 -12.96 -10.89 7.38
CA VAL A 14 -12.13 -9.88 8.05
C VAL A 14 -11.07 -9.33 7.09
N ALA A 15 -10.40 -10.20 6.33
CA ALA A 15 -9.41 -9.77 5.33
C ALA A 15 -10.04 -8.91 4.24
N SER A 16 -11.22 -9.29 3.73
CA SER A 16 -11.95 -8.49 2.73
C SER A 16 -12.35 -7.12 3.28
N LEU A 17 -12.86 -7.04 4.51
CA LEU A 17 -13.20 -5.77 5.15
C LEU A 17 -11.96 -4.88 5.33
N TYR A 18 -10.84 -5.45 5.74
CA TYR A 18 -9.57 -4.75 5.89
C TYR A 18 -9.04 -4.20 4.56
N LEU A 19 -9.10 -4.98 3.48
CA LEU A 19 -8.69 -4.52 2.15
C LEU A 19 -9.64 -3.44 1.60
N LEU A 20 -10.95 -3.57 1.85
CA LEU A 20 -11.93 -2.57 1.44
C LEU A 20 -11.73 -1.24 2.20
N SER A 21 -11.46 -1.31 3.51
CA SER A 21 -11.17 -0.11 4.30
C SER A 21 -9.86 0.55 3.87
N TYR A 22 -8.85 -0.25 3.50
CA TYR A 22 -7.63 0.27 2.88
C TYR A 22 -7.93 1.00 1.57
N ALA A 23 -8.73 0.42 0.67
CA ALA A 23 -9.09 1.05 -0.60
C ALA A 23 -9.74 2.43 -0.40
N ILE A 24 -10.60 2.57 0.61
CA ILE A 24 -11.19 3.87 0.98
C ILE A 24 -10.13 4.83 1.52
N ALA A 25 -9.28 4.37 2.45
CA ALA A 25 -8.20 5.17 3.01
C ALA A 25 -7.19 5.62 1.94
N ARG A 26 -6.97 4.78 0.92
CA ARG A 26 -6.06 5.05 -0.19
C ARG A 26 -6.47 6.26 -1.03
N VAL A 27 -7.77 6.53 -1.12
CA VAL A 27 -8.35 7.68 -1.86
C VAL A 27 -8.49 8.91 -0.96
N THR A 28 -8.85 8.70 0.30
CA THR A 28 -9.23 9.79 1.22
C THR A 28 -8.04 10.31 2.04
N VAL A 29 -7.20 9.42 2.56
CA VAL A 29 -6.14 9.71 3.54
C VAL A 29 -4.75 9.72 2.91
N PHE A 30 -4.48 8.77 2.02
CA PHE A 30 -3.15 8.59 1.44
C PHE A 30 -3.00 9.17 0.03
N HIS A 31 -1.77 9.42 -0.39
CA HIS A 31 -1.39 9.77 -1.75
C HIS A 31 -0.07 9.09 -2.12
N THR A 32 0.20 8.96 -3.43
CA THR A 32 1.50 8.52 -3.92
C THR A 32 2.44 9.70 -4.00
N VAL A 33 3.65 9.55 -3.50
CA VAL A 33 4.76 10.47 -3.70
C VAL A 33 5.79 9.80 -4.59
N GLU A 34 6.15 10.48 -5.66
CA GLU A 34 7.19 10.05 -6.59
C GLU A 34 8.54 10.51 -6.03
N ASN A 35 9.46 9.57 -5.82
CA ASN A 35 10.84 9.87 -5.44
C ASN A 35 11.79 9.55 -6.58
N TYR A 36 12.55 10.55 -7.00
CA TYR A 36 13.63 10.38 -7.96
C TYR A 36 14.95 10.34 -7.19
N THR A 37 15.46 9.15 -6.90
CA THR A 37 16.72 8.99 -6.15
C THR A 37 17.97 9.23 -7.01
N GLY A 38 17.82 9.79 -8.21
CA GLY A 38 18.90 10.06 -9.17
C GLY A 38 19.64 11.36 -8.88
N VAL A 39 20.96 11.35 -9.09
CA VAL A 39 21.76 12.58 -9.20
C VAL A 39 21.33 13.27 -10.49
N GLU A 40 21.06 14.57 -10.45
CA GLU A 40 20.63 15.40 -11.59
C GLU A 40 21.35 14.99 -12.89
N GLY A 41 20.61 14.40 -13.83
CA GLY A 41 21.11 14.07 -15.18
C GLY A 41 21.54 12.62 -15.44
N LYS A 42 21.58 11.72 -14.45
CA LYS A 42 21.70 10.25 -14.67
C LYS A 42 20.76 9.50 -13.73
N GLY A 43 19.49 9.38 -14.13
CA GLY A 43 18.39 8.97 -13.24
C GLY A 43 18.53 7.57 -12.65
N LYS A 44 18.50 7.47 -11.32
CA LYS A 44 18.24 6.22 -10.57
C LYS A 44 16.73 5.94 -10.55
N PRO A 45 16.31 4.68 -10.33
CA PRO A 45 14.91 4.25 -10.49
C PRO A 45 13.94 5.14 -9.72
N ARG A 46 12.84 5.48 -10.41
CA ARG A 46 11.65 6.07 -9.79
C ARG A 46 11.19 5.13 -8.67
N GLN A 47 11.07 5.66 -7.47
CA GLN A 47 10.52 4.93 -6.33
C GLN A 47 9.27 5.65 -5.84
N ASP A 48 8.13 5.02 -6.06
CA ASP A 48 6.87 5.54 -5.57
C ASP A 48 6.64 5.01 -4.15
N TYR A 49 6.32 5.92 -3.24
CA TYR A 49 5.94 5.58 -1.87
C TYR A 49 4.60 6.21 -1.50
N ILE A 50 3.88 5.58 -0.58
CA ILE A 50 2.57 6.05 -0.14
C ILE A 50 2.75 6.83 1.15
N ALA A 51 2.15 8.02 1.23
CA ALA A 51 2.19 8.86 2.43
C ALA A 51 0.82 9.47 2.72
N LYS A 52 0.59 9.87 3.97
CA LYS A 52 -0.59 10.67 4.32
C LYS A 52 -0.53 12.01 3.62
N LYS A 53 -1.69 12.56 3.23
CA LYS A 53 -1.77 13.94 2.74
C LYS A 53 -1.13 14.90 3.76
N ASP A 54 -0.27 15.79 3.26
CA ASP A 54 0.43 16.82 4.03
C ASP A 54 1.38 16.31 5.14
N ARG A 55 1.79 15.03 5.10
CA ARG A 55 2.70 14.44 6.10
C ARG A 55 3.75 13.55 5.44
N PRO A 56 4.92 13.38 6.08
CA PRO A 56 5.93 12.45 5.59
C PRO A 56 5.46 11.00 5.67
N ALA A 57 6.08 10.13 4.88
CA ALA A 57 5.86 8.69 4.95
C ALA A 57 6.20 8.14 6.33
N GLY A 58 5.43 7.15 6.79
CA GLY A 58 5.62 6.58 8.13
C GLY A 58 4.77 7.24 9.23
N GLU A 59 4.14 8.39 8.97
CA GLU A 59 3.38 9.10 9.99
C GLU A 59 1.91 8.70 10.10
N GLY A 60 1.43 8.67 11.35
CA GLY A 60 0.04 8.39 11.69
C GLY A 60 -0.24 6.91 11.93
N TRP A 61 -1.21 6.64 12.80
CA TRP A 61 -1.59 5.28 13.16
C TRP A 61 -2.19 4.51 11.97
N GLU A 62 -2.86 5.21 11.05
CA GLU A 62 -3.43 4.65 9.84
C GLU A 62 -2.34 4.10 8.92
N TYR A 63 -1.19 4.78 8.84
CA TYR A 63 -0.05 4.29 8.06
C TYR A 63 0.47 2.98 8.66
N GLN A 64 0.62 2.91 9.98
CA GLN A 64 1.06 1.70 10.67
C GLN A 64 0.04 0.55 10.52
N PHE A 65 -1.25 0.87 10.63
CA PHE A 65 -2.33 -0.10 10.48
C PHE A 65 -2.35 -0.73 9.09
N TYR A 66 -2.16 0.09 8.04
CA TYR A 66 -2.18 -0.37 6.64
C TYR A 66 -0.81 -0.71 6.04
N LEU A 67 0.26 -0.65 6.84
CA LEU A 67 1.64 -0.85 6.39
C LEU A 67 1.84 -2.10 5.51
N PRO A 68 1.27 -3.28 5.82
CA PRO A 68 1.45 -4.46 4.98
C PRO A 68 0.91 -4.28 3.56
N VAL A 69 -0.24 -3.61 3.41
CA VAL A 69 -0.87 -3.41 2.09
C VAL A 69 -0.17 -2.29 1.33
N ILE A 70 0.23 -1.23 2.04
CA ILE A 70 1.04 -0.13 1.50
C ILE A 70 2.33 -0.69 0.87
N LYS A 71 3.08 -1.52 1.61
CA LYS A 71 4.34 -2.08 1.09
C LYS A 71 4.14 -3.03 -0.08
N LEU A 72 3.03 -3.77 -0.10
CA LEU A 72 2.67 -4.62 -1.22
C LEU A 72 2.34 -3.78 -2.46
N GLU A 73 1.57 -2.70 -2.33
CA GLU A 73 1.27 -1.77 -3.42
C GLU A 73 2.53 -1.09 -3.95
N GLU A 74 3.36 -0.52 -3.06
CA GLU A 74 4.66 0.08 -3.42
C GLU A 74 5.55 -0.94 -4.16
N GLY A 75 5.59 -2.20 -3.71
CA GLY A 75 6.37 -3.25 -4.35
C GLY A 75 5.87 -3.59 -5.76
N ILE A 76 4.56 -3.71 -5.94
CA ILE A 76 3.95 -3.97 -7.26
C ILE A 76 4.21 -2.81 -8.22
N VAL A 77 4.01 -1.58 -7.75
CA VAL A 77 4.24 -0.37 -8.55
C VAL A 77 5.71 -0.27 -8.96
N ASN A 78 6.64 -0.46 -8.04
CA ASN A 78 8.06 -0.43 -8.35
C ASN A 78 8.48 -1.57 -9.29
N PHE A 79 7.87 -2.76 -9.19
CA PHE A 79 8.12 -3.86 -10.14
C PHE A 79 7.73 -3.47 -11.57
N PHE A 80 6.53 -2.93 -11.78
CA PHE A 80 6.08 -2.52 -13.12
C PHE A 80 6.87 -1.33 -13.68
N HIS A 81 7.36 -0.44 -12.83
CA HIS A 81 8.20 0.68 -13.28
C HIS A 81 9.63 0.28 -13.68
N ASN A 82 10.11 -0.89 -13.25
CA ASN A 82 11.46 -1.37 -13.52
C ASN A 82 11.52 -2.49 -14.57
N ILE A 83 10.40 -2.80 -15.24
CA ILE A 83 10.31 -3.65 -16.44
C ILE A 83 10.32 -2.76 -17.68
#